data_AF-A0A955Y0G0-F1
#
_entry.id   AF-A0A955Y0G0-F1
#
_cell.length_a   1.000
_cell.length_b   1.000
_cell.length_c   1.000
_cell.angle_alpha   90.00
_cell.angle_beta   90.00
_cell.angle_gamma   90.00
#
_symmetry.space_group_name_H-M   'P 1'
#
loop_
_entity.id
_entity.type
_entity.pdbx_description
1 polymer ?
#
loop_
_entity_poly.entity_id
_entity_poly.type
_entity_poly.pdbx_seq_one_letter_code
_entity_poly.pdbx_strand_id
1 'polypeptide(L)'
;TGRYPSDADQLNRLTGLSRRHLAALERVGVLEVLGLTPGSMPDFSTLSFLRSLQALEEWLTPNKLARTVMTVRDQVDPSAPLSSLQLEWIDGRVIAKDRVGAWCVRDAQGRLDLDQGELHPGGGAEIIAFPGRVNAPEIIETAWSEKAPPATDSPTAGSEIDHYRERLAVDPSNSALHINLGLLLHRSKQLSSAEWHLQQAVRYAPDSAVGHYNLGVLLVDLGRAREALAAYQRAVSLEPGFEDAHMNLATTAEGLGLHQLAIQHFTAVRRLRDRS
;
A
#
# COMPACT_ATOMS: atom_id res chain seq x y z
N THR A 1 21.28 54.88 2.51
CA THR A 1 21.33 53.51 3.03
C THR A 1 20.22 53.35 4.04
N GLY A 2 19.24 52.47 3.80
CA GLY A 2 18.22 52.21 4.81
C GLY A 2 16.95 51.60 4.25
N ARG A 3 16.75 50.32 4.61
CA ARG A 3 15.51 49.52 4.55
C ARG A 3 15.15 48.94 3.18
N TYR A 4 15.74 47.78 2.90
CA TYR A 4 15.16 46.75 2.06
C TYR A 4 13.73 46.42 2.54
N PRO A 5 12.74 46.26 1.65
CA PRO A 5 11.39 45.90 2.03
C PRO A 5 11.35 44.39 2.34
N SER A 6 11.02 44.07 3.60
CA SER A 6 10.52 42.80 4.15
C SER A 6 10.83 41.53 3.34
N ASP A 7 11.61 40.62 3.91
CA ASP A 7 11.97 39.30 3.34
C ASP A 7 10.78 38.57 2.67
N ALA A 8 9.55 38.79 3.17
CA ALA A 8 8.30 38.29 2.58
C ALA A 8 8.02 38.72 1.13
N ASP A 9 8.38 39.93 0.71
CA ASP A 9 8.14 40.43 -0.66
C ASP A 9 9.12 39.86 -1.67
N GLN A 10 10.33 39.58 -1.22
CA GLN A 10 11.33 38.88 -2.02
C GLN A 10 11.00 37.40 -2.11
N LEU A 11 10.65 36.76 -0.99
CA LEU A 11 10.22 35.36 -0.96
C LEU A 11 8.95 35.13 -1.80
N ASN A 12 7.97 36.03 -1.72
CA ASN A 12 6.76 35.95 -2.56
C ASN A 12 7.11 35.96 -4.06
N ARG A 13 8.03 36.83 -4.49
CA ARG A 13 8.46 36.89 -5.90
C ARG A 13 9.24 35.66 -6.34
N LEU A 14 10.06 35.08 -5.47
CA LEU A 14 10.91 33.92 -5.80
C LEU A 14 10.15 32.60 -5.77
N THR A 15 9.18 32.46 -4.87
CA THR A 15 8.50 31.18 -4.58
C THR A 15 7.06 31.13 -5.08
N GLY A 16 6.44 32.29 -5.34
CA GLY A 16 5.02 32.40 -5.68
C GLY A 16 4.07 32.26 -4.49
N LEU A 17 4.57 31.94 -3.28
CA LEU A 17 3.77 31.85 -2.07
C LEU A 17 3.18 33.20 -1.69
N SER A 18 1.87 33.26 -1.48
CA SER A 18 1.17 34.45 -1.04
C SER A 18 1.71 35.01 0.28
N ARG A 19 1.65 36.34 0.44
CA ARG A 19 2.07 37.02 1.68
C ARG A 19 1.39 36.50 2.94
N ARG A 20 0.14 36.05 2.84
CA ARG A 20 -0.63 35.51 3.97
C ARG A 20 -0.08 34.16 4.46
N HIS A 21 0.32 33.29 3.53
CA HIS A 21 0.95 32.01 3.88
C HIS A 21 2.37 32.21 4.39
N LEU A 22 3.16 33.10 3.77
CA LEU A 22 4.49 33.46 4.28
C LEU A 22 4.44 34.01 5.72
N ALA A 23 3.50 34.92 6.01
CA ALA A 23 3.31 35.44 7.38
C ALA A 23 2.89 34.34 8.38
N ALA A 24 2.11 33.35 7.94
CA ALA A 24 1.73 32.23 8.79
C ALA A 24 2.91 31.28 9.08
N LEU A 25 3.79 31.05 8.08
CA LEU A 25 5.01 30.28 8.25
C LEU A 25 5.99 30.97 9.20
N GLU A 26 6.16 32.29 9.04
CA GLU A 26 6.99 33.11 9.92
C GLU A 26 6.47 33.08 11.37
N ARG A 27 5.16 33.28 11.57
CA ARG A 27 4.54 33.29 12.90
C ARG A 27 4.71 31.97 13.68
N VAL A 28 4.84 30.85 12.98
CA VAL A 28 5.02 29.52 13.58
C VAL A 28 6.51 29.11 13.62
N GLY A 29 7.42 29.96 13.14
CA GLY A 29 8.87 29.73 13.17
C GLY A 29 9.40 28.84 12.05
N VAL A 30 8.59 28.51 11.03
CA VAL A 30 9.00 27.63 9.93
C VAL A 30 10.17 28.21 9.14
N LEU A 31 10.21 29.53 8.95
CA LEU A 31 11.29 30.19 8.22
C LEU A 31 12.64 30.06 8.98
N GLU A 32 12.61 30.16 10.31
CA GLU A 32 13.79 29.96 11.15
C GLU A 32 14.29 28.50 11.08
N VAL A 33 13.36 27.54 11.09
CA VAL A 33 13.68 26.10 10.92
C VAL A 33 14.31 25.81 9.55
N LEU A 34 13.95 26.59 8.52
CA LEU A 34 14.58 26.53 7.20
C LEU A 34 15.94 27.25 7.13
N GLY A 35 16.42 27.82 8.25
CA GLY A 35 17.67 28.57 8.30
C GLY A 35 17.59 29.94 7.61
N LEU A 36 16.39 30.45 7.35
CA LEU A 36 16.21 31.78 6.79
C LEU A 36 16.41 32.82 7.87
N THR A 37 17.51 33.54 7.77
CA THR A 37 17.80 34.69 8.64
C THR A 37 17.48 35.99 7.92
N PRO A 38 16.98 37.02 8.61
CA PRO A 38 16.69 38.31 8.00
C PRO A 38 17.91 38.88 7.27
N GLY A 39 17.74 39.23 6.00
CA GLY A 39 18.81 39.77 5.16
C GLY A 39 19.77 38.72 4.56
N SER A 40 19.55 37.43 4.77
CA SER A 40 20.26 36.35 4.07
C SER A 40 19.48 35.87 2.83
N MET A 41 20.19 35.52 1.76
CA MET A 41 19.55 34.94 0.58
C MET A 41 19.23 33.46 0.84
N PRO A 42 17.99 33.01 0.57
CA PRO A 42 17.66 31.59 0.58
C PRO A 42 18.54 30.81 -0.40
N ASP A 43 18.98 29.63 -0.01
CA ASP A 43 19.63 28.72 -0.94
C ASP A 43 18.59 28.08 -1.90
N PHE A 44 19.08 27.36 -2.93
CA PHE A 44 18.21 26.72 -3.91
C PHE A 44 17.28 25.68 -3.27
N SER A 45 17.77 24.93 -2.28
CA SER A 45 16.98 23.89 -1.61
C SER A 45 15.77 24.49 -0.88
N THR A 46 15.98 25.60 -0.19
CA THR A 46 14.97 26.33 0.56
C THR A 46 13.94 26.96 -0.38
N LEU A 47 14.39 27.54 -1.50
CA LEU A 47 13.47 28.06 -2.51
C LEU A 47 12.62 26.96 -3.15
N SER A 48 13.23 25.81 -3.45
CA SER A 48 12.54 24.65 -4.00
C SER A 48 11.46 24.13 -3.04
N PHE A 49 11.80 23.96 -1.77
CA PHE A 49 10.85 23.55 -0.73
C PHE A 49 9.71 24.55 -0.59
N LEU A 50 10.00 25.84 -0.43
CA LEU A 50 8.98 26.88 -0.32
C LEU A 50 8.09 26.93 -1.57
N ARG A 51 8.64 26.72 -2.76
CA ARG A 51 7.87 26.64 -4.00
C ARG A 51 6.95 25.41 -4.02
N SER A 52 7.34 24.28 -3.44
CA SER A 52 6.45 23.13 -3.32
C SER A 52 5.19 23.45 -2.47
N LEU A 53 5.34 24.34 -1.48
CA LEU A 53 4.20 24.78 -0.67
C LEU A 53 3.20 25.62 -1.46
N GLN A 54 3.62 26.26 -2.56
CA GLN A 54 2.73 27.06 -3.42
C GLN A 54 1.57 26.22 -3.95
N ALA A 55 1.83 24.97 -4.36
CA ALA A 55 0.80 24.06 -4.86
C ALA A 55 -0.24 23.69 -3.79
N LEU A 56 0.09 23.85 -2.51
CA LEU A 56 -0.79 23.56 -1.39
C LEU A 56 -1.67 24.74 -0.99
N GLU A 57 -1.37 25.97 -1.45
CA GLU A 57 -2.16 27.16 -1.10
C GLU A 57 -3.60 27.09 -1.61
N GLU A 58 -3.85 26.34 -2.69
CA GLU A 58 -5.19 26.11 -3.22
C GLU A 58 -6.07 25.28 -2.26
N TRP A 59 -5.44 24.40 -1.47
CA TRP A 59 -6.12 23.38 -0.67
C TRP A 59 -6.06 23.63 0.84
N LEU A 60 -5.07 24.41 1.29
CA LEU A 60 -4.79 24.65 2.70
C LEU A 60 -4.92 26.13 3.03
N THR A 61 -5.54 26.43 4.18
CA THR A 61 -5.50 27.78 4.75
C THR A 61 -4.09 28.08 5.30
N PRO A 62 -3.71 29.36 5.46
CA PRO A 62 -2.38 29.73 5.96
C PRO A 62 -1.97 29.03 7.26
N ASN A 63 -2.89 28.95 8.21
CA ASN A 63 -2.64 28.29 9.49
C ASN A 63 -2.54 26.77 9.36
N LYS A 64 -3.30 26.16 8.45
CA LYS A 64 -3.26 24.71 8.20
C LYS A 64 -1.96 24.33 7.49
N LEU A 65 -1.53 25.11 6.50
CA LEU A 65 -0.25 24.92 5.81
C LEU A 65 0.93 25.03 6.77
N ALA A 66 0.98 26.09 7.60
CA ALA A 66 2.04 26.23 8.61
C ALA A 66 2.08 25.07 9.61
N ARG A 67 0.91 24.62 10.10
CA ARG A 67 0.82 23.42 10.95
C ARG A 67 1.29 22.16 10.24
N THR A 68 0.90 21.96 8.98
CA THR A 68 1.35 20.83 8.17
C THR A 68 2.87 20.79 8.07
N VAL A 69 3.53 21.93 7.81
CA VAL A 69 5.01 21.97 7.75
C VAL A 69 5.64 21.63 9.10
N MET A 70 5.07 22.09 10.21
CA MET A 70 5.54 21.70 11.54
C MET A 70 5.32 20.21 11.83
N THR A 71 4.19 19.64 11.40
CA THR A 71 3.97 18.19 11.50
C THR A 71 5.01 17.42 10.71
N VAL A 72 5.43 17.90 9.53
CA VAL A 72 6.56 17.30 8.79
C VAL A 72 7.86 17.40 9.59
N ARG A 73 8.15 18.56 10.20
CA ARG A 73 9.34 18.75 11.05
C ARG A 73 9.39 17.76 12.20
N ASP A 74 8.26 17.50 12.85
CA ASP A 74 8.17 16.54 13.95
C ASP A 74 8.36 15.08 13.48
N GLN A 75 8.12 14.80 12.19
CA GLN A 75 8.17 13.46 11.60
C GLN A 75 9.52 13.10 10.95
N VAL A 76 10.41 14.08 10.73
CA VAL A 76 11.72 13.87 10.11
C VAL A 76 12.85 14.04 11.11
N ASP A 77 13.99 13.38 10.87
CA ASP A 77 15.19 13.44 11.74
C ASP A 77 15.52 14.89 12.10
N PRO A 78 15.59 15.28 13.39
CA PRO A 78 15.87 16.65 13.84
C PRO A 78 17.05 17.33 13.15
N SER A 79 18.06 16.56 12.74
CA SER A 79 19.25 17.04 12.03
C SER A 79 19.06 17.21 10.51
N ALA A 80 18.04 16.58 9.92
CA ALA A 80 17.76 16.68 8.51
C ALA A 80 17.09 18.02 8.15
N PRO A 81 17.55 18.71 7.09
CA PRO A 81 16.97 19.99 6.67
C PRO A 81 15.62 19.77 5.98
N LEU A 82 14.59 20.53 6.38
CA LEU A 82 13.28 20.52 5.71
C LEU A 82 13.37 20.88 4.23
N SER A 83 14.37 21.68 3.84
CA SER A 83 14.62 22.09 2.46
C SER A 83 14.99 20.93 1.52
N SER A 84 15.28 19.74 2.07
CA SER A 84 15.50 18.52 1.29
C SER A 84 14.21 17.84 0.83
N LEU A 85 13.05 18.33 1.27
CA LEU A 85 11.75 17.71 1.04
C LEU A 85 10.99 18.37 -0.11
N GLN A 86 9.99 17.65 -0.64
CA GLN A 86 8.96 18.20 -1.51
C GLN A 86 7.59 17.83 -0.96
N LEU A 87 6.67 18.79 -0.89
CA LEU A 87 5.29 18.51 -0.49
C LEU A 87 4.34 18.61 -1.68
N GLU A 88 3.41 17.66 -1.77
CA GLU A 88 2.40 17.59 -2.82
C GLU A 88 1.01 17.31 -2.25
N TRP A 89 -0.03 17.81 -2.93
CA TRP A 89 -1.41 17.46 -2.64
C TRP A 89 -1.87 16.33 -3.55
N ILE A 90 -2.22 15.19 -2.97
CA ILE A 90 -2.69 14.01 -3.70
C ILE A 90 -3.95 13.49 -2.98
N ASP A 91 -5.07 13.42 -3.71
CA ASP A 91 -6.33 12.81 -3.26
C ASP A 91 -6.79 13.23 -1.85
N GLY A 92 -6.74 14.53 -1.57
CA GLY A 92 -7.21 15.07 -0.29
C GLY A 92 -6.18 15.05 0.84
N ARG A 93 -4.94 14.64 0.57
CA ARG A 93 -3.86 14.49 1.54
C ARG A 93 -2.60 15.23 1.11
N VAL A 94 -1.76 15.56 2.09
CA VAL A 94 -0.42 16.12 1.85
C VAL A 94 0.58 14.98 1.92
N ILE A 95 1.34 14.79 0.86
CA ILE A 95 2.42 13.81 0.75
C ILE A 95 3.74 14.56 0.81
N ALA A 96 4.64 14.13 1.70
CA ALA A 96 6.01 14.58 1.77
C ALA A 96 6.90 13.57 1.05
N LYS A 97 7.85 14.06 0.24
CA LYS A 97 8.83 13.26 -0.50
C LYS A 97 10.23 13.71 -0.13
N ASP A 98 11.13 12.76 0.06
CA ASP A 98 12.56 13.02 0.19
C ASP A 98 13.36 12.18 -0.83
N ARG A 99 14.67 12.03 -0.63
CA ARG A 99 15.52 11.22 -1.52
C ARG A 99 15.33 9.71 -1.39
N VAL A 100 14.68 9.25 -0.32
CA VAL A 100 14.53 7.84 0.05
C VAL A 100 13.11 7.37 -0.22
N GLY A 101 12.11 8.25 -0.12
CA GLY A 101 10.73 7.86 -0.41
C GLY A 101 9.69 8.94 -0.15
N ALA A 102 8.44 8.52 -0.12
CA ALA A 102 7.27 9.39 0.06
C ALA A 102 6.41 8.90 1.24
N TRP A 103 5.83 9.81 2.01
CA TRP A 103 4.95 9.50 3.13
C TRP A 103 3.85 10.55 3.30
N CYS A 104 2.74 10.20 3.95
CA CYS A 104 1.63 11.12 4.17
C CYS A 104 1.83 11.88 5.50
N VAL A 105 1.52 13.18 5.52
CA VAL A 105 1.81 14.08 6.68
C VAL A 105 0.84 13.84 7.87
N ARG A 106 0.19 12.69 7.96
CA ARG A 106 -0.82 12.37 9.01
C ARG A 106 -0.87 10.91 9.45
N ASP A 107 -0.26 9.96 8.73
CA ASP A 107 -0.09 8.61 9.24
C ASP A 107 1.21 8.54 10.03
N ALA A 108 1.11 8.23 11.31
CA ALA A 108 2.24 8.11 12.23
C ALA A 108 3.05 6.81 11.99
N GLN A 109 3.10 6.30 10.75
CA GLN A 109 3.52 4.91 10.52
C GLN A 109 4.86 4.75 9.79
N GLY A 110 5.48 5.80 9.26
CA GLY A 110 6.88 5.75 8.82
C GLY A 110 7.15 6.22 7.40
N ARG A 111 8.44 6.26 7.06
CA ARG A 111 8.98 6.49 5.73
C ARG A 111 9.02 5.17 4.99
N LEU A 112 8.32 5.08 3.86
CA LEU A 112 8.40 3.92 2.98
C LEU A 112 9.59 4.09 2.04
N ASP A 113 10.62 3.24 2.17
CA ASP A 113 11.68 3.13 1.18
C ASP A 113 11.12 2.36 -0.04
N LEU A 114 10.94 3.07 -1.15
CA LEU A 114 10.32 2.52 -2.36
C LEU A 114 11.27 1.59 -3.14
N ASP A 115 12.57 1.63 -2.86
CA ASP A 115 13.56 0.77 -3.50
C ASP A 115 13.75 -0.55 -2.74
N GLN A 116 13.52 -0.55 -1.42
CA GLN A 116 13.70 -1.73 -0.56
C GLN A 116 12.42 -2.35 0.00
N GLY A 117 11.29 -1.63 -0.05
CA GLY A 117 10.01 -2.11 0.50
C GLY A 117 9.99 -2.15 2.03
N GLU A 118 10.83 -1.35 2.68
CA GLU A 118 10.93 -1.28 4.14
C GLU A 118 10.26 0.00 4.67
N LEU A 119 9.56 -0.14 5.79
CA LEU A 119 8.90 0.96 6.50
C LEU A 119 9.79 1.40 7.67
N HIS A 120 10.42 2.56 7.56
CA HIS A 120 11.21 3.15 8.64
C HIS A 120 10.32 4.03 9.52
N PRO A 121 10.02 3.65 10.77
CA PRO A 121 9.23 4.51 11.65
C PRO A 121 9.97 5.84 11.92
N GLY A 122 9.24 6.94 11.82
CA GLY A 122 9.78 8.27 12.10
C GLY A 122 9.95 8.47 13.61
N GLY A 123 11.20 8.73 14.04
CA GLY A 123 11.54 9.07 15.42
C GLY A 123 11.84 7.86 16.32
N GLY A 124 13.11 7.43 16.34
CA GLY A 124 13.71 6.65 17.43
C GLY A 124 13.12 5.28 17.79
N ALA A 125 12.12 4.79 17.08
CA ALA A 125 11.55 3.45 17.30
C ALA A 125 12.20 2.42 16.37
N GLU A 126 12.42 1.21 16.87
CA GLU A 126 13.05 0.09 16.16
C GLU A 126 12.36 -0.24 14.82
N ILE A 127 13.16 -0.75 13.89
CA ILE A 127 12.73 -1.34 12.62
C ILE A 127 11.61 -2.35 12.91
N ILE A 128 10.39 -2.03 12.50
CA ILE A 128 9.29 -2.99 12.55
C ILE A 128 9.43 -3.85 11.30
N ALA A 129 10.19 -4.94 11.42
CA ALA A 129 10.08 -6.04 10.49
C ALA A 129 8.64 -6.58 10.59
N PHE A 130 7.86 -6.44 9.52
CA PHE A 130 6.55 -7.07 9.45
C PHE A 130 6.74 -8.58 9.61
N PRO A 131 5.99 -9.24 10.51
CA PRO A 131 6.15 -10.67 10.72
C PRO A 131 5.92 -11.36 9.38
N GLY A 132 6.94 -12.10 8.97
CA GLY A 132 7.11 -12.63 7.63
C GLY A 132 5.98 -13.53 7.17
N ARG A 133 6.05 -13.89 5.88
CA ARG A 133 5.24 -14.92 5.19
C ARG A 133 3.87 -15.14 5.86
N VAL A 134 2.84 -14.52 5.28
CA VAL A 134 1.48 -15.06 5.36
C VAL A 134 1.61 -16.58 5.30
N ASN A 135 1.22 -17.26 6.38
CA ASN A 135 1.24 -18.72 6.42
C ASN A 135 0.65 -19.22 5.11
N ALA A 136 1.26 -20.24 4.51
CA ALA A 136 0.70 -20.87 3.31
C ALA A 136 -0.80 -21.06 3.57
N PRO A 137 -1.69 -20.58 2.67
CA PRO A 137 -3.11 -20.65 2.92
C PRO A 137 -3.45 -22.10 3.27
N GLU A 138 -3.89 -22.32 4.51
CA GLU A 138 -4.48 -23.59 4.88
C GLU A 138 -5.63 -23.84 3.90
N ILE A 139 -5.81 -25.11 3.54
CA ILE A 139 -6.97 -25.53 2.77
C ILE A 139 -8.19 -24.97 3.49
N ILE A 140 -8.88 -24.00 2.89
CA ILE A 140 -10.23 -23.69 3.33
C ILE A 140 -11.06 -24.89 2.85
N GLU A 141 -11.21 -25.88 3.74
CA GLU A 141 -11.90 -27.18 3.54
C GLU A 141 -13.40 -27.06 3.20
N THR A 142 -13.93 -25.84 3.08
CA THR A 142 -15.36 -25.62 2.88
C THR A 142 -15.87 -25.99 1.48
N ALA A 143 -14.99 -26.23 0.50
CA ALA A 143 -15.43 -26.50 -0.87
C ALA A 143 -15.93 -27.93 -1.12
N TRP A 144 -15.62 -28.92 -0.25
CA TRP A 144 -16.41 -30.17 -0.16
C TRP A 144 -15.97 -31.07 1.00
N SER A 145 -16.81 -31.17 2.05
CA SER A 145 -17.01 -32.40 2.81
C SER A 145 -18.24 -33.09 2.23
N GLU A 146 -18.09 -34.29 1.64
CA GLU A 146 -19.11 -35.34 1.76
C GLU A 146 -18.68 -36.71 1.21
N LYS A 147 -17.61 -36.82 0.40
CA LYS A 147 -16.96 -38.12 0.08
C LYS A 147 -15.48 -37.98 -0.24
N ALA A 148 -14.69 -37.49 0.71
CA ALA A 148 -13.27 -37.86 0.74
C ALA A 148 -13.20 -39.21 1.49
N PRO A 149 -12.57 -40.27 0.94
CA PRO A 149 -12.31 -41.45 1.77
C PRO A 149 -11.48 -41.02 2.98
N PRO A 150 -11.70 -41.63 4.17
CA PRO A 150 -10.90 -41.32 5.34
C PRO A 150 -9.42 -41.52 5.00
N ALA A 151 -8.58 -40.62 5.50
CA ALA A 151 -7.13 -40.76 5.45
C ALA A 151 -6.72 -42.06 6.15
N THR A 152 -6.66 -43.15 5.39
CA THR A 152 -6.00 -44.38 5.78
C THR A 152 -4.78 -44.49 4.89
N ASP A 153 -3.62 -44.33 5.54
CA ASP A 153 -2.25 -44.26 5.04
C ASP A 153 -1.96 -43.05 4.14
N SER A 154 -1.27 -42.04 4.71
CA SER A 154 -0.93 -40.76 4.07
C SER A 154 -0.63 -40.90 2.57
N PRO A 155 -1.58 -40.52 1.70
CA PRO A 155 -1.36 -40.57 0.28
C PRO A 155 -0.24 -39.59 -0.07
N THR A 156 0.74 -40.04 -0.84
CA THR A 156 1.73 -39.11 -1.41
C THR A 156 0.98 -38.05 -2.24
N ALA A 157 1.52 -36.83 -2.34
CA ALA A 157 0.89 -35.76 -3.14
C ALA A 157 0.52 -36.19 -4.58
N GLY A 158 1.24 -37.18 -5.14
CA GLY A 158 0.91 -37.79 -6.43
C GLY A 158 -0.44 -38.52 -6.46
N SER A 159 -0.74 -39.36 -5.46
CA SER A 159 -2.01 -40.11 -5.44
C SER A 159 -3.24 -39.22 -5.20
N GLU A 160 -3.08 -38.10 -4.49
CA GLU A 160 -4.16 -37.12 -4.35
C GLU A 160 -4.45 -36.40 -5.68
N ILE A 161 -3.39 -36.00 -6.41
CA ILE A 161 -3.51 -35.37 -7.73
C ILE A 161 -4.26 -36.28 -8.70
N ASP A 162 -3.91 -37.58 -8.75
CA ASP A 162 -4.55 -38.53 -9.64
C ASP A 162 -6.02 -38.77 -9.27
N HIS A 163 -6.36 -38.82 -7.98
CA HIS A 163 -7.75 -38.88 -7.52
C HIS A 163 -8.60 -37.70 -8.02
N TYR A 164 -8.07 -36.47 -7.94
CA TYR A 164 -8.79 -35.30 -8.44
C TYR A 164 -8.93 -35.30 -9.97
N ARG A 165 -7.94 -35.82 -10.70
CA ARG A 165 -8.01 -35.97 -12.17
C ARG A 165 -9.08 -36.97 -12.59
N GLU A 166 -9.18 -38.11 -11.91
CA GLU A 166 -10.23 -39.10 -12.18
C GLU A 166 -11.62 -38.52 -11.96
N ARG A 167 -11.81 -37.74 -10.89
CA ARG A 167 -13.10 -37.08 -10.61
C ARG A 167 -13.43 -36.01 -11.65
N LEU A 168 -12.44 -35.24 -12.09
CA LEU A 168 -12.61 -34.26 -13.16
C LEU A 168 -12.87 -34.92 -14.53
N ALA A 169 -12.46 -36.18 -14.74
CA ALA A 169 -12.83 -36.91 -15.95
C ALA A 169 -14.33 -37.26 -15.98
N VAL A 170 -14.96 -37.41 -14.81
CA VAL A 170 -16.41 -37.66 -14.67
C VAL A 170 -17.21 -36.36 -14.71
N ASP A 171 -16.74 -35.32 -14.04
CA ASP A 171 -17.35 -33.98 -14.04
C ASP A 171 -16.29 -32.89 -14.34
N PRO A 172 -16.01 -32.61 -15.62
CA PRO A 172 -15.02 -31.62 -16.03
C PRO A 172 -15.38 -30.17 -15.71
N SER A 173 -16.63 -29.92 -15.28
CA SER A 173 -17.13 -28.57 -15.01
C SER A 173 -17.10 -28.21 -13.52
N ASN A 174 -16.68 -29.14 -12.67
CA ASN A 174 -16.69 -28.96 -11.23
C ASN A 174 -15.63 -27.96 -10.77
N SER A 175 -16.05 -26.73 -10.47
CA SER A 175 -15.14 -25.66 -10.06
C SER A 175 -14.37 -25.98 -8.78
N ALA A 176 -14.99 -26.65 -7.80
CA ALA A 176 -14.36 -27.01 -6.54
C ALA A 176 -13.22 -28.03 -6.74
N LEU A 177 -13.41 -29.04 -7.61
CA LEU A 177 -12.35 -29.98 -7.95
C LEU A 177 -11.19 -29.28 -8.67
N HIS A 178 -11.49 -28.32 -9.56
CA HIS A 178 -10.49 -27.48 -10.20
C HIS A 178 -9.71 -26.63 -9.18
N ILE A 179 -10.36 -26.03 -8.18
CA ILE A 179 -9.69 -25.28 -7.10
C ILE A 179 -8.76 -26.20 -6.31
N ASN A 180 -9.25 -27.33 -5.83
CA ASN A 180 -8.48 -28.24 -4.98
C ASN A 180 -7.27 -28.81 -5.72
N LEU A 181 -7.43 -29.23 -6.97
CA LEU A 181 -6.32 -29.70 -7.80
C LEU A 181 -5.32 -28.58 -8.09
N GLY A 182 -5.79 -27.37 -8.39
CA GLY A 182 -4.93 -26.19 -8.56
C GLY A 182 -4.06 -25.91 -7.33
N LEU A 183 -4.64 -25.96 -6.13
CA LEU A 183 -3.92 -25.77 -4.87
C LEU A 183 -2.88 -26.88 -4.60
N LEU A 184 -3.21 -28.14 -4.88
CA LEU A 184 -2.26 -29.26 -4.73
C LEU A 184 -1.08 -29.13 -5.71
N LEU A 185 -1.35 -28.75 -6.95
CA LEU A 185 -0.32 -28.52 -7.97
C LEU A 185 0.56 -27.33 -7.62
N HIS A 186 -0.03 -26.26 -7.07
CA HIS A 186 0.68 -25.08 -6.57
C HIS A 186 1.66 -25.44 -5.44
N ARG A 187 1.21 -26.19 -4.42
CA ARG A 187 2.09 -26.71 -3.36
C ARG A 187 3.19 -27.62 -3.90
N SER A 188 2.87 -28.39 -4.93
CA SER A 188 3.83 -29.24 -5.65
C SER A 188 4.74 -28.48 -6.63
N LYS A 189 4.71 -27.14 -6.63
CA LYS A 189 5.47 -26.25 -7.52
C LYS A 189 5.22 -26.44 -9.03
N GLN A 190 4.12 -27.10 -9.40
CA GLN A 190 3.67 -27.24 -10.79
C GLN A 190 2.80 -26.04 -11.19
N LEU A 191 3.42 -24.85 -11.24
CA LEU A 191 2.70 -23.57 -11.33
C LEU A 191 1.87 -23.41 -12.60
N SER A 192 2.36 -23.85 -13.77
CA SER A 192 1.61 -23.76 -15.03
C SER A 192 0.32 -24.61 -15.01
N SER A 193 0.40 -25.82 -14.45
CA SER A 193 -0.77 -26.70 -14.31
C SER A 193 -1.74 -26.14 -13.27
N ALA A 194 -1.23 -25.61 -12.16
CA ALA A 194 -2.03 -24.94 -11.16
C ALA A 194 -2.82 -23.77 -11.75
N GLU A 195 -2.17 -22.96 -12.60
CA GLU A 195 -2.79 -21.82 -13.27
C GLU A 195 -3.94 -22.25 -14.15
N TRP A 196 -3.72 -23.27 -14.98
CA TRP A 196 -4.75 -23.79 -15.87
C TRP A 196 -5.99 -24.25 -15.08
N HIS A 197 -5.81 -24.98 -13.98
CA HIS A 197 -6.92 -25.46 -13.16
C HIS A 197 -7.64 -24.31 -12.44
N LEU A 198 -6.93 -23.32 -11.88
CA LEU A 198 -7.57 -22.17 -11.25
C LEU A 198 -8.29 -21.26 -12.26
N GLN A 199 -7.80 -21.15 -13.49
CA GLN A 199 -8.51 -20.50 -14.58
C GLN A 199 -9.80 -21.23 -14.98
N GLN A 200 -9.78 -22.57 -15.01
CA GLN A 200 -11.02 -23.35 -15.24
C GLN A 200 -12.01 -23.17 -14.08
N ALA A 201 -11.53 -23.14 -12.84
CA ALA A 201 -12.39 -22.90 -11.68
C ALA A 201 -13.18 -21.59 -11.81
N VAL A 202 -12.50 -20.48 -12.09
CA VAL A 202 -13.17 -19.16 -12.27
C VAL A 202 -14.00 -19.09 -13.56
N ARG A 203 -13.69 -19.92 -14.57
CA ARG A 203 -14.49 -20.00 -15.80
C ARG A 203 -15.81 -20.72 -15.55
N TYR A 204 -15.80 -21.83 -14.82
CA TYR A 204 -17.01 -22.60 -14.52
C TYR A 204 -17.85 -21.99 -13.39
N ALA A 205 -17.21 -21.27 -12.46
CA ALA A 205 -17.89 -20.54 -11.39
C ALA A 205 -17.35 -19.09 -11.29
N PRO A 206 -17.79 -18.19 -12.19
CA PRO A 206 -17.29 -16.80 -12.24
C PRO A 206 -17.69 -15.94 -11.04
N ASP A 207 -18.62 -16.42 -10.21
CA ASP A 207 -19.11 -15.84 -8.98
C ASP A 207 -18.47 -16.47 -7.72
N SER A 208 -17.52 -17.38 -7.87
CA SER A 208 -16.78 -17.96 -6.74
C SER A 208 -15.71 -17.00 -6.21
N ALA A 209 -15.96 -16.37 -5.06
CA ALA A 209 -14.97 -15.51 -4.40
C ALA A 209 -13.66 -16.28 -4.09
N VAL A 210 -13.78 -17.51 -3.60
CA VAL A 210 -12.65 -18.42 -3.31
C VAL A 210 -11.84 -18.76 -4.55
N GLY A 211 -12.50 -19.01 -5.70
CA GLY A 211 -11.82 -19.27 -6.97
C GLY A 211 -10.97 -18.09 -7.43
N HIS A 212 -11.53 -16.87 -7.39
CA HIS A 212 -10.80 -15.64 -7.72
C HIS A 212 -9.67 -15.34 -6.74
N TYR A 213 -9.88 -15.57 -5.44
CA TYR A 213 -8.84 -15.41 -4.42
C TYR A 213 -7.64 -16.34 -4.67
N ASN A 214 -7.89 -17.64 -4.88
CA ASN A 214 -6.83 -18.62 -5.11
C ASN A 214 -6.06 -18.36 -6.41
N LEU A 215 -6.75 -17.92 -7.48
CA LEU A 215 -6.10 -17.48 -8.70
C LEU A 215 -5.20 -16.26 -8.43
N GLY A 216 -5.65 -15.30 -7.62
CA GLY A 216 -4.86 -14.16 -7.19
C GLY A 216 -3.57 -14.57 -6.47
N VAL A 217 -3.66 -15.53 -5.55
CA VAL A 217 -2.49 -16.06 -4.81
C VAL A 217 -1.46 -16.64 -5.77
N LEU A 218 -1.89 -17.50 -6.70
CA LEU A 218 -1.00 -18.08 -7.68
C LEU A 218 -0.36 -17.02 -8.60
N LEU A 219 -1.13 -16.00 -9.01
CA LEU A 219 -0.63 -14.94 -9.88
C LEU A 219 0.46 -14.10 -9.19
N VAL A 220 0.37 -13.88 -7.88
CA VAL A 220 1.47 -13.25 -7.11
C VAL A 220 2.74 -14.11 -7.18
N ASP A 221 2.61 -15.42 -6.95
CA ASP A 221 3.74 -16.36 -7.01
C ASP A 221 4.37 -16.46 -8.41
N LEU A 222 3.58 -16.19 -9.46
CA LEU A 222 4.04 -16.08 -10.86
C LEU A 222 4.61 -14.70 -11.21
N GLY A 223 4.66 -13.75 -10.28
CA GLY A 223 5.13 -12.38 -10.51
C GLY A 223 4.15 -11.49 -11.27
N ARG A 224 2.88 -11.91 -11.43
CA ARG A 224 1.82 -11.23 -12.18
C ARG A 224 0.91 -10.42 -11.25
N ALA A 225 1.51 -9.55 -10.44
CA ALA A 225 0.85 -8.81 -9.37
C ALA A 225 -0.35 -7.95 -9.85
N ARG A 226 -0.29 -7.35 -11.06
CA ARG A 226 -1.43 -6.57 -11.60
C ARG A 226 -2.66 -7.43 -11.90
N GLU A 227 -2.46 -8.66 -12.36
CA GLU A 227 -3.55 -9.59 -12.62
C GLU A 227 -4.09 -10.17 -11.31
N ALA A 228 -3.20 -10.44 -10.35
CA ALA A 228 -3.60 -10.82 -9.00
C ALA A 228 -4.50 -9.76 -8.35
N LEU A 229 -4.18 -8.47 -8.52
CA LEU A 229 -4.99 -7.38 -8.02
C LEU A 229 -6.43 -7.44 -8.55
N ALA A 230 -6.61 -7.67 -9.85
CA ALA A 230 -7.94 -7.80 -10.46
C ALA A 230 -8.70 -9.03 -9.92
N ALA A 231 -8.01 -10.14 -9.72
CA ALA A 231 -8.58 -11.35 -9.15
C ALA A 231 -9.04 -11.12 -7.70
N TYR A 232 -8.21 -10.52 -6.85
CA TYR A 232 -8.61 -10.19 -5.48
C TYR A 232 -9.74 -9.15 -5.41
N GLN A 233 -9.75 -8.15 -6.32
CA GLN A 233 -10.86 -7.18 -6.41
C GLN A 233 -12.17 -7.90 -6.71
N ARG A 234 -12.13 -8.90 -7.58
CA ARG A 234 -13.30 -9.71 -7.89
C ARG A 234 -13.73 -10.54 -6.68
N ALA A 235 -12.81 -11.17 -5.97
CA ALA A 235 -13.11 -11.92 -4.74
C ALA A 235 -13.79 -11.03 -3.69
N VAL A 236 -13.24 -9.86 -3.39
CA VAL A 236 -13.83 -8.89 -2.45
C VAL A 236 -15.19 -8.36 -2.92
N SER A 237 -15.39 -8.19 -4.23
CA SER A 237 -16.68 -7.74 -4.78
C SER A 237 -17.79 -8.78 -4.61
N LEU A 238 -17.42 -10.07 -4.62
CA LEU A 238 -18.34 -11.20 -4.48
C LEU A 238 -18.62 -11.47 -3.00
N GLU A 239 -17.59 -11.36 -2.15
CA GLU A 239 -17.68 -11.57 -0.71
C GLU A 239 -17.00 -10.41 0.04
N PRO A 240 -17.75 -9.34 0.38
CA PRO A 240 -17.20 -8.17 1.07
C PRO A 240 -16.67 -8.43 2.49
N GLY A 241 -17.01 -9.60 3.07
CA GLY A 241 -16.51 -10.05 4.37
C GLY A 241 -15.24 -10.90 4.28
N PHE A 242 -14.72 -11.15 3.09
CA PHE A 242 -13.58 -12.05 2.88
C PHE A 242 -12.27 -11.37 3.29
N GLU A 243 -11.95 -11.51 4.58
CA GLU A 243 -10.82 -10.82 5.21
C GLU A 243 -9.48 -11.10 4.52
N ASP A 244 -9.19 -12.36 4.19
CA ASP A 244 -7.94 -12.74 3.52
C ASP A 244 -7.81 -12.12 2.13
N ALA A 245 -8.91 -12.02 1.38
CA ALA A 245 -8.91 -11.36 0.07
C ALA A 245 -8.66 -9.86 0.21
N HIS A 246 -9.20 -9.21 1.24
CA HIS A 246 -8.88 -7.82 1.54
C HIS A 246 -7.40 -7.62 1.92
N MET A 247 -6.84 -8.51 2.75
CA MET A 247 -5.43 -8.46 3.14
C MET A 247 -4.51 -8.63 1.93
N ASN A 248 -4.70 -9.68 1.13
CA ASN A 248 -3.85 -9.95 -0.01
C ASN A 248 -3.98 -8.89 -1.11
N LEU A 249 -5.18 -8.33 -1.30
CA LEU A 249 -5.36 -7.18 -2.19
C LEU A 249 -4.59 -5.96 -1.69
N ALA A 250 -4.64 -5.68 -0.39
CA ALA A 250 -3.95 -4.54 0.18
C ALA A 250 -2.42 -4.67 0.03
N THR A 251 -1.85 -5.83 0.37
CA THR A 251 -0.42 -6.11 0.21
C THR A 251 0.02 -6.10 -1.26
N THR A 252 -0.81 -6.64 -2.17
CA THR A 252 -0.51 -6.62 -3.61
C THR A 252 -0.57 -5.19 -4.17
N ALA A 253 -1.56 -4.40 -3.74
CA ALA A 253 -1.68 -2.99 -4.09
C ALA A 253 -0.47 -2.19 -3.58
N GLU A 254 -0.03 -2.46 -2.35
CA GLU A 254 1.16 -1.86 -1.76
C GLU A 254 2.42 -2.17 -2.57
N GLY A 255 2.67 -3.44 -2.90
CA GLY A 255 3.81 -3.84 -3.73
C GLY A 255 3.79 -3.26 -5.16
N LEU A 256 2.63 -2.77 -5.61
CA LEU A 256 2.46 -2.07 -6.89
C LEU A 256 2.49 -0.54 -6.77
N GLY A 257 2.66 0.02 -5.56
CA GLY A 257 2.62 1.46 -5.30
C GLY A 257 1.21 2.07 -5.31
N LEU A 258 0.16 1.26 -5.26
CA LEU A 258 -1.25 1.69 -5.24
C LEU A 258 -1.71 1.96 -3.79
N HIS A 259 -1.05 2.90 -3.12
CA HIS A 259 -1.17 3.12 -1.68
C HIS A 259 -2.60 3.42 -1.21
N GLN A 260 -3.37 4.19 -1.99
CA GLN A 260 -4.75 4.52 -1.61
C GLN A 260 -5.65 3.29 -1.58
N LEU A 261 -5.45 2.38 -2.53
CA LEU A 261 -6.17 1.10 -2.59
C LEU A 261 -5.74 0.19 -1.42
N ALA A 262 -4.44 0.15 -1.11
CA ALA A 262 -3.94 -0.61 0.04
C ALA A 262 -4.57 -0.13 1.36
N ILE A 263 -4.55 1.18 1.63
CA ILE A 263 -5.13 1.78 2.85
C ILE A 263 -6.63 1.48 2.95
N GLN A 264 -7.36 1.57 1.84
CA GLN A 264 -8.79 1.27 1.81
C GLN A 264 -9.07 -0.14 2.32
N HIS A 265 -8.33 -1.14 1.82
CA HIS A 265 -8.59 -2.53 2.13
C HIS A 265 -7.99 -2.97 3.48
N PHE A 266 -6.86 -2.41 3.93
CA PHE A 266 -6.41 -2.56 5.32
C PHE A 266 -7.43 -2.00 6.32
N THR A 267 -8.05 -0.86 6.01
CA THR A 267 -9.10 -0.28 6.84
C THR A 267 -10.34 -1.18 6.89
N ALA A 268 -10.68 -1.83 5.77
CA ALA A 268 -11.77 -2.79 5.71
C ALA A 268 -11.50 -4.01 6.59
N VAL A 269 -10.30 -4.59 6.55
CA VAL A 269 -9.89 -5.71 7.42
C VAL A 269 -10.05 -5.34 8.89
N ARG A 270 -9.55 -4.17 9.31
CA ARG A 270 -9.70 -3.72 10.70
C ARG A 270 -11.17 -3.64 11.10
N ARG A 271 -12.04 -3.08 10.24
CA ARG A 271 -13.48 -2.98 10.51
C ARG A 271 -14.17 -4.35 10.59
N LEU A 272 -13.71 -5.35 9.84
CA LEU A 272 -14.24 -6.71 9.90
C LEU A 272 -13.88 -7.36 11.25
N ARG A 273 -12.61 -7.24 11.67
CA ARG A 273 -12.12 -7.73 12.97
C ARG A 273 -12.74 -7.02 14.18
N ASP A 274 -13.02 -5.73 14.07
CA ASP A 274 -13.69 -4.97 15.13
C ASP A 274 -15.16 -5.39 15.32
N ARG A 275 -15.73 -6.17 14.39
CA ARG A 275 -17.13 -6.62 14.42
C ARG A 275 -17.31 -8.09 14.81
N SER A 276 -16.22 -8.87 14.87
CA SER A 276 -16.19 -10.28 15.28
C SER A 276 -15.97 -10.44 16.77
#